data_AF-A0A518B5A2-F1
#
_entry.id   AF-A0A518B5A2-F1
#
_cell.length_a   1.000
_cell.length_b   1.000
_cell.length_c   1.000
_cell.angle_alpha   90.00
_cell.angle_beta   90.00
_cell.angle_gamma   90.00
#
_symmetry.space_group_name_H-M   'P 1'
#
loop_
_entity.id
_entity.type
_entity.pdbx_description
1 polymer ?
#
loop_
_entity_poly.entity_id
_entity_poly.type
_entity_poly.pdbx_seq_one_letter_code
_entity_poly.pdbx_strand_id
1 'polypeptide(L)' 'MSRKSRDLTKTPLPVDPITEFFAYDHLPPHLQEVSRPFKELVDHLALTLPPNEEHAVALRKLLEAKDCAVRAELMG' A
#
# COMPACT_ATOMS: atom_id res chain seq x y z
N MET A 1 12.48 8.20 -31.75
CA MET A 1 12.48 9.11 -30.60
C MET A 1 12.83 8.31 -29.34
N SER A 2 14.07 8.39 -28.91
CA SER A 2 14.60 7.61 -27.77
C SER A 2 14.01 8.16 -26.47
N ARG A 3 13.14 7.39 -25.80
CA ARG A 3 12.72 7.71 -24.43
C ARG A 3 13.94 7.50 -23.55
N LYS A 4 14.57 8.61 -23.15
CA LYS A 4 15.71 8.61 -22.25
C LYS A 4 15.29 7.86 -20.97
N SER A 5 15.88 6.69 -20.77
CA SER A 5 15.67 5.86 -19.58
C SER A 5 15.93 6.71 -18.35
N ARG A 6 14.87 6.99 -17.60
CA ARG A 6 14.96 7.68 -16.32
C ARG A 6 15.71 6.72 -15.38
N ASP A 7 16.87 7.15 -14.90
CA ASP A 7 17.60 6.45 -13.85
C ASP A 7 16.80 6.58 -12.54
N LEU A 8 16.10 5.50 -12.18
CA LEU A 8 15.20 5.43 -11.03
C LEU A 8 15.95 5.37 -9.69
N THR A 9 17.30 5.36 -9.70
CA THR A 9 18.12 5.17 -8.50
C THR A 9 18.49 6.45 -7.74
N LYS A 10 18.10 7.63 -8.25
CA LYS A 10 18.58 8.93 -7.73
C LYS A 10 17.54 9.89 -7.15
N THR A 11 16.25 9.58 -7.24
CA THR A 11 15.18 10.41 -6.68
C THR A 11 14.34 9.51 -5.77
N PRO A 12 14.09 9.85 -4.50
CA PRO A 12 13.12 9.11 -3.70
C PRO A 12 11.82 9.09 -4.50
N LEU A 13 11.31 7.88 -4.78
CA LEU A 13 9.99 7.74 -5.39
C LEU A 13 9.02 8.53 -4.52
N PRO A 14 8.11 9.34 -5.11
CA PRO A 14 7.08 10.01 -4.33
C PRO A 14 6.38 8.95 -3.49
N VAL A 15 6.49 9.05 -2.17
CA VAL A 15 5.76 8.17 -1.26
C VAL A 15 4.29 8.49 -1.52
N ASP A 16 3.53 7.51 -1.99
CA ASP A 16 2.10 7.71 -2.20
C ASP A 16 1.48 8.00 -0.82
N PRO A 17 0.86 9.17 -0.60
CA PRO A 17 0.33 9.55 0.72
C PRO A 17 -0.63 8.50 1.29
N ILE A 18 -1.24 7.69 0.43
CA ILE A 18 -2.15 6.63 0.87
C ILE A 18 -1.47 5.53 1.69
N THR A 19 -0.16 5.32 1.51
CA THR A 19 0.60 4.25 2.19
C THR A 19 0.65 4.42 3.71
N GLU A 20 0.48 5.64 4.22
CA GLU A 20 0.43 5.94 5.65
C GLU A 20 -0.81 5.33 6.33
N PHE A 21 -1.93 5.23 5.61
CA PHE A 21 -3.17 4.62 6.13
C PHE A 21 -3.06 3.10 6.29
N PHE A 22 -1.97 2.47 5.87
CA PHE A 22 -1.68 1.06 6.11
C PHE A 22 -0.83 0.81 7.35
N ALA A 23 -0.43 1.86 8.09
CA ALA A 23 0.17 1.67 9.40
C ALA A 23 -0.78 0.86 10.29
N TYR A 24 -0.24 -0.12 11.02
CA TYR A 24 -1.05 -1.04 11.81
C TYR A 24 -0.57 -1.18 13.25
N ASP A 25 0.61 -0.68 13.60
CA ASP A 25 1.19 -0.80 14.95
C ASP A 25 0.32 -0.19 16.05
N HIS A 26 -0.57 0.73 15.70
CA HIS A 26 -1.51 1.36 16.62
C HIS A 26 -2.73 0.49 16.94
N LEU A 27 -2.95 -0.61 16.21
CA LEU A 27 -4.08 -1.52 16.42
C LEU A 27 -3.77 -2.52 17.55
N PRO A 28 -4.81 -3.07 18.22
CA PRO A 28 -4.64 -4.24 19.08
C PRO A 28 -4.05 -5.45 18.33
N PRO A 29 -3.30 -6.36 19.00
CA PRO A 29 -2.55 -7.42 18.33
C PRO A 29 -3.35 -8.28 17.35
N HIS A 30 -4.59 -8.67 17.70
CA HIS A 30 -5.43 -9.49 16.81
C HIS A 30 -5.81 -8.76 15.51
N LEU A 31 -6.00 -7.44 15.55
CA LEU A 31 -6.25 -6.63 14.34
C LEU A 31 -4.98 -6.34 13.55
N GLN A 32 -3.80 -6.34 14.20
CA GLN A 32 -2.52 -6.22 13.49
C GLN A 32 -2.29 -7.42 12.56
N GLU A 33 -2.61 -8.64 13.02
CA GLU A 33 -2.49 -9.86 12.20
C GLU A 33 -3.33 -9.77 10.91
N VAL A 34 -4.51 -9.14 10.98
CA VAL A 34 -5.39 -8.93 9.82
C VAL A 34 -4.87 -7.82 8.91
N SER A 35 -4.35 -6.74 9.48
CA SER A 35 -3.90 -5.55 8.73
C SER A 35 -2.53 -5.73 8.07
N ARG A 36 -1.61 -6.47 8.70
CA ARG A 36 -0.22 -6.65 8.26
C ARG A 36 -0.06 -7.11 6.81
N PRO A 37 -0.79 -8.14 6.31
CA PRO A 37 -0.65 -8.58 4.91
C PRO A 37 -0.96 -7.48 3.89
N PHE A 38 -1.86 -6.55 4.22
CA PHE A 38 -2.16 -5.41 3.33
C PHE A 38 -1.00 -4.43 3.27
N LYS A 39 -0.36 -4.13 4.41
CA LYS A 39 0.83 -3.26 4.45
C LYS A 39 1.99 -3.87 3.65
N GLU A 40 2.26 -5.15 3.83
CA GLU A 40 3.31 -5.87 3.09
C GLU A 40 3.06 -5.83 1.57
N LEU A 41 1.81 -6.05 1.15
CA LEU A 41 1.44 -5.98 -0.26
C LEU A 41 1.60 -4.55 -0.81
N VAL A 42 1.15 -3.52 -0.09
CA VAL A 42 1.32 -2.12 -0.49
C VAL A 42 2.79 -1.75 -0.66
N ASP A 43 3.64 -2.14 0.29
CA ASP A 43 5.07 -1.89 0.22
C ASP A 43 5.70 -2.60 -0.99
N HIS A 44 5.26 -3.83 -1.28
CA HIS A 44 5.69 -4.55 -2.48
C HIS A 44 5.27 -3.84 -3.77
N LEU A 45 4.01 -3.42 -3.90
CA LEU A 45 3.52 -2.75 -5.11
C LEU A 45 4.19 -1.40 -5.32
N ALA A 46 4.36 -0.62 -4.25
CA ALA A 46 5.04 0.68 -4.30
C ALA A 46 6.50 0.58 -4.77
N LEU A 47 7.18 -0.53 -4.45
CA LEU A 47 8.56 -0.79 -4.85
C LEU A 47 8.68 -1.38 -6.26
N THR A 48 7.69 -2.15 -6.73
CA THR A 48 7.84 -3.00 -7.92
C THR A 48 7.05 -2.52 -9.13
N LEU A 49 6.02 -1.70 -8.95
CA LEU A 49 5.17 -1.23 -10.03
C LEU A 49 5.47 0.22 -10.45
N PRO A 50 5.25 0.57 -11.72
CA PRO A 50 5.40 1.95 -12.16
C PRO A 50 4.32 2.86 -11.56
N PRO A 51 4.65 4.12 -11.22
CA PRO A 51 3.67 5.07 -10.70
C PRO A 51 2.76 5.57 -11.83
N ASN A 52 1.60 4.94 -11.97
CA ASN A 52 0.55 5.30 -12.92
C ASN A 52 -0.82 5.31 -12.24
N GLU A 53 -1.87 5.61 -13.00
CA GLU A 53 -3.24 5.71 -12.48
C GLU A 53 -3.73 4.37 -11.90
N GLU A 54 -3.38 3.24 -12.53
CA GLU A 54 -3.74 1.90 -12.06
C GLU A 54 -3.03 1.53 -10.75
N HIS A 55 -1.77 1.96 -10.56
CA HIS A 55 -1.07 1.81 -9.28
C HIS A 55 -1.81 2.56 -8.17
N ALA A 56 -2.21 3.80 -8.41
CA ALA A 56 -2.99 4.57 -7.44
C ALA A 56 -4.39 3.95 -7.17
N VAL A 57 -5.05 3.39 -8.19
CA VAL A 57 -6.31 2.65 -8.05
C VAL A 57 -6.10 1.39 -7.20
N ALA A 58 -5.04 0.63 -7.45
CA ALA A 58 -4.71 -0.59 -6.71
C ALA A 58 -4.51 -0.28 -5.21
N LEU A 59 -3.75 0.76 -4.87
CA LEU A 59 -3.53 1.15 -3.47
C LEU A 59 -4.83 1.57 -2.77
N ARG A 60 -5.73 2.32 -3.44
CA ARG A 60 -7.05 2.66 -2.87
C ARG A 60 -7.90 1.43 -2.61
N LYS A 61 -7.94 0.49 -3.55
CA LYS A 61 -8.69 -0.77 -3.40
C LYS A 61 -8.16 -1.62 -2.26
N LEU A 62 -6.84 -1.65 -2.06
CA LEU A 62 -6.24 -2.35 -0.93
C LEU A 62 -6.61 -1.71 0.41
N LEU A 63 -6.72 -0.37 0.46
CA LEU A 63 -7.11 0.32 1.69
C LEU A 63 -8.56 -0.03 2.08
N GLU A 64 -9.46 0.03 1.10
CA GLU A 64 -10.87 -0.38 1.28
C GLU A 64 -10.98 -1.85 1.74
N ALA A 65 -10.19 -2.74 1.13
CA ALA A 65 -10.17 -4.15 1.49
C ALA A 65 -9.64 -4.38 2.92
N LYS A 66 -8.57 -3.70 3.31
CA LYS A 66 -7.99 -3.74 4.66
C LYS A 66 -9.03 -3.30 5.69
N ASP A 67 -9.69 -2.17 5.47
CA ASP A 67 -10.70 -1.63 6.40
C ASP A 67 -11.91 -2.58 6.54
N CYS A 68 -12.32 -3.23 5.45
CA CYS A 68 -13.36 -4.28 5.50
C CYS A 68 -12.92 -5.52 6.27
N ALA A 69 -11.68 -5.99 6.08
CA ALA A 69 -11.15 -7.14 6.79
C ALA A 69 -11.03 -6.87 8.30
N VAL A 70 -10.51 -5.70 8.70
CA VAL A 70 -10.44 -5.28 10.10
C VAL A 70 -11.84 -5.18 10.72
N ARG A 71 -12.83 -4.64 10.01
CA ARG A 71 -14.21 -4.59 10.48
C ARG A 71 -14.84 -5.96 10.64
N ALA A 72 -14.52 -6.90 9.75
CA ALA A 72 -14.99 -8.27 9.85
C ALA A 72 -14.43 -8.98 11.10
N GLU A 73 -13.16 -8.77 11.41
CA GLU A 73 -12.53 -9.31 12.62
C GLU A 73 -13.19 -8.79 13.91
N LEU A 74 -13.64 -7.53 13.93
CA LEU A 74 -14.39 -6.95 15.06
C LEU A 74 -15.78 -7.58 15.28
N MET A 75 -16.30 -8.32 14.30
CA MET A 75 -17.62 -8.97 14.37
C MET A 75 -17.54 -10.44 14.79
N GLY A 76 -16.34 -11.03 14.85
CA GLY A 76 -16.09 -12.40 15.32
C GLY A 76 -15.90 -12.47 16.83
#